data_AF-A0A3L6JGN4-F1
#
_entry.id   AF-A0A3L6JGN4-F1
#
_cell.length_a   1.000
_cell.length_b   1.000
_cell.length_c   1.000
_cell.angle_alpha   90.00
_cell.angle_beta   90.00
_cell.angle_gamma   90.00
#
_symmetry.space_group_name_H-M   'P 1'
#
loop_
_entity.id
_entity.type
_entity.pdbx_description
1 polymer ?
#
loop_
_entity_poly.entity_id
_entity_poly.type
_entity_poly.pdbx_seq_one_letter_code
_entity_poly.pdbx_strand_id
1 'polypeptide(L)'
;MDSKKEMPVEVLTDQENTIILIDCHCCEDFLSSRLPGGVLIPIASALKTFFRTSKMRNLDVHVSGSVMRRTYKGLIESDRLEELTLFLQEAVSKYTRKKNN
;
A
#
# COMPACT_ATOMS: atom_id res chain seq x y z
N MET A 1 10.22 -10.30 22.53
CA MET A 1 9.19 -10.85 21.63
C MET A 1 9.08 -9.87 20.49
N ASP A 2 9.63 -10.22 19.32
CA ASP A 2 9.49 -9.40 18.11
C ASP A 2 8.00 -9.36 17.76
N SER A 3 7.34 -8.24 18.08
CA SER A 3 6.01 -7.95 17.56
C SER A 3 6.13 -8.03 16.05
N LYS A 4 5.54 -9.07 15.43
CA LYS A 4 5.36 -9.13 13.98
C LYS A 4 4.72 -7.80 13.61
N LYS A 5 5.48 -6.94 12.93
CA LYS A 5 4.99 -5.66 12.42
C LYS A 5 4.01 -5.99 11.31
N GLU A 6 2.79 -6.32 11.69
CA GLU A 6 1.70 -6.51 10.77
C GLU A 6 1.27 -5.12 10.32
N MET A 7 1.17 -4.94 9.01
CA MET A 7 0.65 -3.73 8.39
C MET A 7 -0.72 -4.09 7.85
N PRO A 8 -1.81 -3.77 8.57
CA PRO A 8 -3.16 -4.04 8.12
C PRO A 8 -3.41 -3.38 6.76
N VAL A 9 -3.92 -4.17 5.82
CA VAL A 9 -4.37 -3.69 4.52
C VAL A 9 -5.84 -4.04 4.39
N GLU A 10 -6.65 -3.05 4.07
CA GLU A 10 -8.05 -3.23 3.73
C GLU A 10 -8.25 -2.75 2.28
N VAL A 11 -8.97 -3.54 1.50
CA VAL A 11 -9.25 -3.23 0.10
C VAL A 11 -10.76 -3.17 -0.08
N LEU A 12 -11.24 -2.01 -0.47
CA LEU A 12 -12.64 -1.73 -0.76
C LEU A 12 -12.78 -1.53 -2.26
N THR A 13 -13.92 -1.93 -2.81
CA THR A 13 -14.30 -1.62 -4.19
C THR A 13 -15.58 -0.79 -4.19
N ASP A 14 -15.63 0.21 -5.07
CA ASP A 14 -16.87 0.87 -5.44
C ASP A 14 -17.29 0.44 -6.86
N GLN A 15 -18.18 1.18 -7.53
CA GLN A 15 -18.65 0.82 -8.86
C GLN A 15 -17.55 0.81 -9.93
N GLU A 16 -16.48 1.60 -9.78
CA GLU A 16 -15.46 1.77 -10.82
C GLU A 16 -14.03 1.84 -10.30
N ASN A 17 -13.84 1.85 -8.98
CA ASN A 17 -12.57 2.08 -8.33
C ASN A 17 -12.27 1.00 -7.28
N THR A 18 -10.97 0.76 -7.12
CA THR A 18 -10.41 0.04 -5.98
C THR A 18 -9.76 1.04 -5.04
N ILE A 19 -10.17 0.99 -3.78
CA ILE A 19 -9.68 1.82 -2.70
C ILE A 19 -8.87 0.91 -1.78
N ILE A 20 -7.61 1.28 -1.54
CA ILE A 20 -6.70 0.52 -0.69
C ILE A 20 -6.39 1.38 0.53
N LEU A 21 -6.72 0.87 1.70
CA LEU A 21 -6.43 1.44 3.01
C LEU A 21 -5.27 0.66 3.62
N ILE A 22 -4.26 1.37 4.10
CA ILE A 22 -3.06 0.78 4.67
C ILE A 22 -2.79 1.47 6.00
N ASP A 23 -2.83 0.72 7.10
CA ASP A 23 -2.43 1.24 8.40
C ASP A 23 -0.91 1.09 8.57
N CYS A 24 -0.22 2.22 8.52
CA CYS A 24 1.23 2.33 8.60
C CYS A 24 1.73 2.54 10.04
N HIS A 25 0.94 2.25 11.08
CA HIS A 25 1.37 2.47 12.48
C HIS A 25 2.67 1.71 12.84
N CYS A 26 2.90 0.53 12.26
CA CYS A 26 4.14 -0.22 12.46
C CYS A 26 5.39 0.44 11.84
N CYS A 27 5.18 1.48 11.03
CA CYS A 27 6.18 2.08 10.15
C CYS A 27 5.91 3.56 9.80
N GLU A 28 5.52 4.36 10.79
CA GLU A 28 5.19 5.80 10.65
C GLU A 28 6.31 6.64 10.00
N ASP A 29 7.56 6.25 10.21
CA ASP A 29 8.75 6.82 9.54
C ASP A 29 8.63 6.86 8.01
N PHE A 30 7.86 5.94 7.43
CA PHE A 30 7.68 5.87 5.99
C PHE A 30 6.66 6.90 5.50
N LEU A 31 5.75 7.37 6.36
CA LEU A 31 4.83 8.48 6.06
C LEU A 31 5.52 9.84 6.16
N SER A 32 6.52 9.97 7.03
CA SER A 32 7.23 11.23 7.31
C SER A 32 8.33 11.58 6.31
N SER A 33 8.81 10.63 5.52
CA SER A 33 9.84 10.83 4.49
C SER A 33 9.23 11.47 3.24
N ARG A 34 9.04 12.79 3.32
CA ARG A 34 8.55 13.70 2.28
C ARG A 34 9.37 13.62 0.99
N LEU A 35 8.91 12.81 0.03
CA LEU A 35 9.08 13.17 -1.38
C LEU A 35 8.08 14.29 -1.74
N PRO A 36 8.34 15.08 -2.80
CA PRO A 36 7.32 15.95 -3.37
C PRO A 36 6.13 15.07 -3.78
N GLY A 37 5.02 15.13 -3.02
CA GLY A 37 3.85 14.27 -3.20
C GLY A 37 3.58 13.21 -2.12
N GLY A 38 4.39 13.10 -1.04
CA GLY A 38 4.00 12.36 0.18
C GLY A 38 3.80 10.84 0.03
N VAL A 39 4.34 10.24 -1.04
CA VAL A 39 4.09 8.85 -1.41
C VAL A 39 5.19 7.92 -0.88
N LEU A 40 4.77 6.89 -0.13
CA LEU A 40 5.56 5.69 0.18
C LEU A 40 6.12 5.06 -1.09
N ILE A 41 7.40 5.28 -1.42
CA ILE A 41 8.06 4.71 -2.61
C ILE A 41 7.89 3.18 -2.69
N PRO A 42 8.07 2.40 -1.59
CA PRO A 42 7.96 0.95 -1.66
C PRO A 42 6.53 0.49 -1.94
N ILE A 43 5.54 1.06 -1.24
CA ILE A 43 4.12 0.73 -1.43
C ILE A 43 3.65 1.17 -2.81
N ALA A 44 4.02 2.37 -3.25
CA ALA A 44 3.66 2.86 -4.58
C ALA A 44 4.28 2.04 -5.69
N SER A 45 5.55 1.65 -5.54
CA SER A 45 6.25 0.78 -6.49
C SER A 45 5.61 -0.62 -6.51
N ALA A 46 5.28 -1.15 -5.34
CA ALA A 46 4.59 -2.43 -5.20
C ALA A 46 3.22 -2.40 -5.91
N LEU A 47 2.37 -1.43 -5.59
CA LEU A 47 1.07 -1.27 -6.24
C LEU A 47 1.18 -1.03 -7.74
N LYS A 48 2.14 -0.22 -8.19
CA LYS A 48 2.40 0.00 -9.62
C LYS A 48 2.80 -1.31 -10.30
N THR A 49 3.59 -2.14 -9.65
CA THR A 49 4.02 -3.45 -10.17
C THR A 49 2.85 -4.42 -10.23
N PHE A 50 2.08 -4.52 -9.15
CA PHE A 50 0.92 -5.40 -9.02
C PHE A 50 -0.16 -5.08 -10.06
N PHE A 51 -0.46 -3.79 -10.24
CA PHE A 51 -1.49 -3.33 -11.17
C PHE A 51 -1.00 -3.08 -12.60
N ARG A 52 0.29 -3.33 -12.88
CA ARG A 52 0.87 -3.09 -14.21
C ARG A 52 0.12 -3.84 -15.32
N THR A 53 -0.34 -5.05 -15.04
CA THR A 53 -1.08 -5.91 -15.97
C THR A 53 -2.57 -5.56 -16.03
N SER A 54 -3.13 -4.98 -14.96
CA SER A 54 -4.55 -4.66 -14.82
C SER A 54 -4.95 -3.30 -15.41
N LYS A 55 -4.02 -2.55 -16.01
CA LYS A 55 -4.22 -1.17 -16.53
C LYS A 55 -4.87 -0.20 -15.53
N MET A 56 -4.80 -0.50 -14.23
CA MET A 56 -5.43 0.34 -13.21
C MET A 56 -4.65 1.63 -13.03
N ARG A 57 -5.36 2.76 -13.01
CA ARG A 57 -4.74 4.08 -12.94
C ARG A 57 -4.86 4.63 -11.53
N ASN A 58 -3.75 5.05 -10.93
CA ASN A 58 -3.80 5.78 -9.66
C ASN A 58 -4.53 7.12 -9.86
N LEU A 59 -5.57 7.37 -9.06
CA LEU A 59 -6.38 8.57 -9.09
C LEU A 59 -6.02 9.53 -7.96
N ASP A 60 -5.83 9.00 -6.76
CA ASP A 60 -5.62 9.79 -5.56
C ASP A 60 -4.77 9.05 -4.52
N VAL A 61 -4.05 9.82 -3.71
CA VAL A 61 -3.33 9.35 -2.53
C VAL A 61 -3.61 10.32 -1.39
N HIS A 62 -4.20 9.82 -0.33
CA HIS A 62 -4.48 10.58 0.88
C HIS A 62 -3.82 9.94 2.09
N VAL A 63 -3.23 10.76 2.96
CA VAL A 63 -2.58 10.30 4.20
C VAL A 63 -3.19 11.07 5.36
N SER A 64 -3.68 10.35 6.37
CA SER A 64 -4.26 10.91 7.59
C SER A 64 -3.75 10.12 8.79
N GLY A 65 -2.93 10.76 9.64
CA GLY A 65 -2.26 10.08 10.75
C GLY A 65 -1.37 8.94 10.26
N SER A 66 -1.58 7.73 10.79
CA SER A 66 -0.89 6.51 10.34
C SER A 66 -1.55 5.84 9.13
N VAL A 67 -2.70 6.32 8.65
CA VAL A 67 -3.46 5.65 7.59
C VAL A 67 -3.17 6.28 6.23
N MET A 68 -2.81 5.44 5.26
CA MET A 68 -2.72 5.80 3.85
C MET A 68 -3.90 5.22 3.08
N ARG A 69 -4.59 6.06 2.33
CA ARG A 69 -5.61 5.68 1.35
C ARG A 69 -5.09 5.89 -0.05
N ARG A 70 -5.26 4.91 -0.93
CA ARG A 70 -5.00 5.02 -2.37
C ARG A 70 -6.21 4.62 -3.18
N THR A 71 -6.55 5.45 -4.15
CA THR A 71 -7.67 5.18 -5.05
C THR A 71 -7.12 4.86 -6.43
N TYR A 72 -7.54 3.74 -7.00
CA TYR A 72 -7.21 3.31 -8.35
C TYR A 72 -8.47 3.17 -9.18
N LYS A 73 -8.44 3.65 -10.42
CA LYS A 73 -9.48 3.39 -11.42
C LYS A 73 -9.36 1.96 -11.93
N GLY A 74 -10.49 1.25 -11.97
CA GLY A 74 -10.59 -0.16 -12.29
C GLY A 74 -10.92 -0.97 -11.05
N LEU A 75 -11.51 -2.15 -11.26
CA LEU A 75 -11.89 -3.08 -10.20
C LEU A 75 -10.83 -4.16 -10.07
N ILE A 76 -10.45 -4.45 -8.83
CA ILE A 76 -9.64 -5.63 -8.53
C ILE A 76 -10.56 -6.84 -8.49
N GLU A 77 -10.09 -7.95 -9.04
CA GLU A 77 -10.78 -9.23 -8.98
C GLU A 77 -10.69 -9.80 -7.55
N SER A 78 -11.77 -10.42 -7.07
CA SER A 78 -11.88 -10.84 -5.67
C SER A 78 -10.82 -11.87 -5.25
N ASP A 79 -10.40 -12.73 -6.18
CA ASP A 79 -9.35 -13.74 -6.01
C ASP A 79 -7.94 -13.13 -5.88
N ARG A 80 -7.77 -11.86 -6.30
CA ARG A 80 -6.50 -11.13 -6.23
C ARG A 80 -6.35 -10.26 -4.98
N LEU A 81 -7.38 -10.18 -4.14
CA LEU A 81 -7.37 -9.39 -2.90
C LEU A 81 -6.35 -9.92 -1.89
N GLU A 82 -6.32 -11.24 -1.69
CA GLU A 82 -5.35 -11.88 -0.79
C GLU A 82 -3.92 -11.76 -1.33
N GLU A 83 -3.75 -11.93 -2.65
CA GLU A 83 -2.47 -11.73 -3.35
C GLU A 83 -1.93 -10.31 -3.13
N LEU A 84 -2.79 -9.29 -3.30
CA LEU A 84 -2.45 -7.89 -3.10
C LEU A 84 -2.00 -7.62 -1.65
N THR A 85 -2.72 -8.17 -0.69
CA THR A 85 -2.44 -8.00 0.74
C THR A 85 -1.06 -8.56 1.09
N LEU A 86 -0.79 -9.81 0.69
CA LEU A 86 0.51 -10.46 0.91
C LEU A 86 1.64 -9.70 0.21
N PHE A 87 1.42 -9.27 -1.03
CA PHE A 87 2.41 -8.53 -1.81
C PHE A 87 2.80 -7.20 -1.14
N LEU A 88 1.82 -6.48 -0.57
CA LEU A 88 2.05 -5.25 0.18
C LEU A 88 2.80 -5.48 1.49
N GLN A 89 2.40 -6.51 2.26
CA GLN A 89 3.07 -6.89 3.50
C GLN A 89 4.54 -7.29 3.26
N GLU A 90 4.81 -8.04 2.19
CA GLU A 90 6.18 -8.37 1.79
C GLU A 90 7.00 -7.14 1.40
N ALA A 91 6.43 -6.23 0.60
CA ALA A 91 7.14 -5.04 0.14
C ALA A 91 7.60 -4.16 1.32
N VAL A 92 6.75 -4.02 2.34
CA VAL A 92 7.07 -3.27 3.55
C VAL A 92 8.04 -4.02 4.46
N SER A 93 7.89 -5.35 4.59
CA SER A 93 8.83 -6.18 5.34
C SER A 93 10.26 -6.11 4.75
N LYS A 94 10.39 -6.21 3.43
CA LYS A 94 11.67 -6.09 2.71
C LYS A 94 12.31 -4.73 2.93
N TYR A 95 11.52 -3.65 2.85
CA TYR A 95 12.03 -2.29 3.05
C TYR A 95 12.47 -2.05 4.49
N THR A 96 11.70 -2.51 5.48
CA THR A 96 12.02 -2.38 6.90
C THR A 96 13.34 -3.09 7.26
N ARG A 97 13.55 -4.31 6.72
CA ARG A 97 14.83 -5.04 6.90
C ARG A 97 16.02 -4.30 6.28
N LYS A 98 15.82 -3.67 5.13
CA LYS A 98 16.89 -2.92 4.43
C LYS A 98 17.29 -1.63 5.14
N LYS A 99 16.42 -1.02 5.94
CA LYS A 99 16.73 0.19 6.73
C LYS A 99 17.50 -0.11 8.03
N ASN A 100 17.41 -1.35 8.53
CA ASN A 100 18.04 -1.78 9.77
C ASN A 100 19.43 -2.43 9.57
N ASN A 101 19.92 -2.52 8.33
CA ASN A 101 21.29 -2.93 7.96
C ASN A 101 22.05 -1.71 7.44
#